data_AF-A0A2N2XQ64-F1
#
_entry.id   AF-A0A2N2XQ64-F1
#
_cell.length_a   1.000
_cell.length_b   1.000
_cell.length_c   1.000
_cell.angle_alpha   90.00
_cell.angle_beta   90.00
_cell.angle_gamma   90.00
#
_symmetry.space_group_name_H-M   'P 1'
#
loop_
_entity.id
_entity.type
_entity.pdbx_description
1 polymer ?
#
loop_
_entity_poly.entity_id
_entity_poly.type
_entity_poly.pdbx_seq_one_letter_code
_entity_poly.pdbx_strand_id
1 'polypeptide(L)'
;MNSTHLWTRNFVLLTLSGFFLSLAFYLLIPTLPVFMVEVLGADKSRVGWVVAIYTLAALLIRPFTGYAVDHYGRKYILLVSLAVFAVLLGFHLLVTTLMQLLIVRFLHGLAWGVTTTA
;
A
#
# COMPACT_ATOMS: atom_id res chain seq x y z
N MET A 1 4.02 2.10 -40.96
CA MET A 1 4.05 2.45 -39.52
C MET A 1 3.06 1.52 -38.83
N ASN A 2 3.53 0.48 -38.15
CA ASN A 2 2.64 -0.42 -37.40
C ASN A 2 2.06 0.35 -36.23
N SER A 3 0.76 0.63 -36.28
CA SER A 3 0.00 1.27 -35.21
C SER A 3 -0.05 0.32 -34.01
N THR A 4 0.92 0.44 -33.11
CA THR A 4 0.89 -0.23 -31.82
C THR A 4 -0.23 0.38 -30.99
N HIS A 5 -1.36 -0.32 -30.91
CA HIS A 5 -2.51 0.07 -30.11
C HIS A 5 -2.09 0.23 -28.63
N LEU A 6 -2.22 1.43 -28.07
CA LEU A 6 -1.84 1.73 -26.68
C LEU A 6 -2.64 0.88 -25.68
N TRP A 7 -3.90 0.64 -25.98
CA TRP A 7 -4.82 -0.18 -25.18
C TRP A 7 -4.58 -1.67 -25.41
N THR A 8 -3.45 -2.16 -24.90
CA THR A 8 -3.20 -3.59 -24.79
C THR A 8 -3.86 -4.15 -23.53
N ARG A 9 -4.11 -5.46 -23.48
CA ARG A 9 -4.62 -6.14 -22.27
C ARG A 9 -3.75 -5.83 -21.05
N ASN A 10 -2.43 -5.84 -21.20
CA ASN A 10 -1.50 -5.55 -20.11
C ASN A 10 -1.63 -4.10 -19.63
N PHE A 11 -1.78 -3.14 -20.55
CA PHE A 11 -1.98 -1.73 -20.22
C PHE A 11 -3.28 -1.52 -19.43
N VAL A 12 -4.39 -2.13 -19.87
CA VAL A 12 -5.67 -2.05 -19.16
C VAL A 12 -5.54 -2.65 -17.75
N LEU A 13 -4.92 -3.83 -17.62
CA LEU A 13 -4.75 -4.49 -16.32
C LEU A 13 -3.88 -3.68 -15.36
N LEU A 14 -2.77 -3.09 -15.84
CA LEU A 14 -1.92 -2.22 -15.04
C LEU A 14 -2.67 -0.97 -14.59
N THR A 15 -3.43 -0.35 -15.51
CA THR A 15 -4.22 0.85 -15.21
C THR A 15 -5.31 0.55 -14.16
N LEU A 16 -6.04 -0.55 -14.32
CA LEU A 16 -7.05 -0.97 -13.35
C LEU A 16 -6.43 -1.30 -11.99
N SER A 17 -5.30 -2.02 -11.97
CA SER A 17 -4.60 -2.34 -10.73
C SER A 17 -4.15 -1.06 -10.00
N GLY A 18 -3.56 -0.11 -10.72
CA GLY A 18 -3.16 1.20 -10.18
C GLY A 18 -4.35 2.01 -9.68
N PHE A 19 -5.48 1.98 -10.41
CA PHE A 19 -6.73 2.63 -10.00
C PHE A 19 -7.25 2.07 -8.67
N PHE A 20 -7.40 0.74 -8.55
CA PHE A 20 -7.89 0.12 -7.31
C PHE A 20 -6.93 0.30 -6.14
N LEU A 21 -5.62 0.19 -6.41
CA LEU A 21 -4.57 0.45 -5.41
C LEU A 21 -4.66 1.88 -4.87
N SER A 22 -4.79 2.86 -5.76
CA SER A 22 -4.93 4.27 -5.40
C SER A 22 -6.24 4.52 -4.68
N LEU A 23 -7.36 3.99 -5.17
CA LEU A 23 -8.67 4.12 -4.56
C LEU A 23 -8.65 3.62 -3.11
N ALA A 24 -8.15 2.40 -2.89
CA ALA A 24 -8.03 1.83 -1.55
C ALA A 24 -7.19 2.71 -0.61
N PHE A 25 -6.05 3.21 -1.10
CA PHE A 25 -5.17 4.07 -0.30
C PHE A 25 -5.81 5.43 0.03
N TYR A 26 -6.42 6.10 -0.96
CA TYR A 26 -7.01 7.42 -0.76
C TYR A 26 -8.25 7.38 0.11
N LEU A 27 -9.03 6.30 0.09
CA LEU A 27 -10.15 6.10 1.03
C LEU A 27 -9.66 5.98 2.48
N LEU A 28 -8.47 5.46 2.71
CA LEU A 28 -7.89 5.35 4.05
C LEU A 28 -7.41 6.69 4.63
N ILE A 29 -7.12 7.71 3.81
CA ILE A 29 -6.61 9.00 4.29
C ILE A 29 -7.60 9.71 5.21
N PRO A 30 -8.89 9.88 4.85
CA PRO A 30 -9.87 10.52 5.74
C PRO A 30 -10.45 9.56 6.78
N THR A 31 -10.60 8.27 6.46
CA THR A 31 -11.29 7.32 7.34
C THR A 31 -10.43 6.89 8.53
N LEU A 32 -9.12 6.73 8.35
CA LEU A 32 -8.26 6.26 9.43
C LEU A 32 -8.14 7.25 10.60
N PRO A 33 -7.92 8.57 10.37
CA PRO A 33 -7.90 9.54 11.45
C PRO A 33 -9.22 9.59 12.22
N VAL A 34 -10.36 9.50 11.53
CA VAL A 34 -11.69 9.45 12.15
C VAL A 34 -11.82 8.21 13.03
N PHE A 35 -11.48 7.03 12.52
CA PHE A 35 -11.47 5.79 13.30
C PHE A 35 -10.56 5.88 14.54
N MET A 36 -9.38 6.45 14.39
CA MET A 36 -8.43 6.61 15.49
C MET A 36 -8.97 7.52 16.59
N VAL A 37 -9.60 8.64 16.24
CA VAL A 37 -10.09 9.62 17.21
C VAL A 37 -11.41 9.15 17.83
N GLU A 38 -12.38 8.73 17.03
CA GLU A 38 -13.74 8.44 17.48
C GLU A 38 -13.88 7.05 18.11
N VAL A 39 -13.13 6.05 17.62
CA VAL A 39 -13.25 4.65 18.10
C VAL A 39 -12.13 4.28 19.06
N LEU A 40 -10.88 4.66 18.75
CA LEU A 40 -9.72 4.31 19.57
C LEU A 40 -9.36 5.37 20.62
N GLY A 41 -10.06 6.52 20.64
CA GLY A 41 -9.79 7.63 21.57
C GLY A 41 -8.36 8.17 21.46
N ALA A 42 -7.74 8.09 20.28
CA ALA A 42 -6.37 8.52 20.07
C ALA A 42 -6.26 10.05 20.01
N ASP A 43 -5.22 10.61 20.61
CA ASP A 43 -4.89 12.02 20.49
C ASP A 43 -4.22 12.32 19.13
N LYS A 44 -4.13 13.61 18.78
CA LYS A 44 -3.59 14.06 17.49
C LYS A 44 -2.14 13.60 17.26
N SER A 45 -1.31 13.47 18.30
CA SER A 45 0.08 13.03 18.14
C SER A 45 0.18 11.60 17.65
N ARG A 46 -0.70 10.71 18.13
CA ARG A 46 -0.76 9.29 17.73
C ARG A 46 -1.17 9.13 16.27
N VAL A 47 -2.07 9.98 15.76
CA VAL A 47 -2.42 10.03 14.33
C VAL A 47 -1.18 10.35 13.49
N GLY A 48 -0.37 11.32 13.92
CA GLY A 48 0.90 11.66 13.27
C GLY A 48 1.86 10.47 13.20
N TRP A 49 2.02 9.73 14.29
CA TRP A 49 2.86 8.52 14.33
C TRP A 49 2.42 7.43 13.36
N VAL A 50 1.11 7.19 13.25
CA VAL A 50 0.56 6.18 12.33
C VAL A 50 0.81 6.52 10.86
N VAL A 51 0.74 7.80 10.51
CA VAL A 51 1.08 8.27 9.15
C VAL A 51 2.60 8.19 8.90
N ALA A 52 3.40 8.59 9.90
CA ALA A 52 4.85 8.59 9.81
C ALA A 52 5.42 7.17 9.62
N ILE A 53 4.95 6.20 10.40
CA ILE A 53 5.46 4.82 10.34
C ILE A 53 5.15 4.14 9.00
N TYR A 54 3.98 4.43 8.43
CA TYR A 54 3.60 3.97 7.09
C TYR A 54 4.57 4.52 6.03
N THR A 55 4.83 5.83 6.08
CA THR A 55 5.69 6.52 5.11
C THR A 55 7.14 6.06 5.23
N LEU A 56 7.62 5.92 6.48
CA LEU A 56 8.96 5.42 6.76
C LEU A 56 9.14 3.99 6.24
N ALA A 57 8.20 3.09 6.50
CA ALA A 57 8.24 1.73 5.98
C ALA A 57 8.29 1.70 4.44
N ALA A 58 7.42 2.47 3.79
CA ALA A 58 7.40 2.58 2.34
C ALA A 58 8.72 3.11 1.76
N LEU A 59 9.38 4.05 2.45
CA LEU A 59 10.69 4.56 2.05
C LEU A 59 11.78 3.51 2.20
N LEU A 60 11.82 2.82 3.35
CA LEU A 60 12.87 1.87 3.70
C LEU A 60 12.92 0.66 2.75
N ILE A 61 11.76 0.19 2.27
CA ILE A 61 11.70 -1.02 1.44
C ILE A 61 12.08 -0.80 -0.03
N ARG A 62 12.10 0.45 -0.50
CA ARG A 62 12.33 0.82 -1.91
C ARG A 62 13.65 0.30 -2.51
N PRO A 63 14.83 0.50 -1.88
CA PRO A 63 16.08 -0.01 -2.45
C PRO A 63 16.07 -1.54 -2.59
N PHE A 64 15.49 -2.24 -1.62
CA PHE A 64 15.34 -3.70 -1.67
C PHE A 64 14.37 -4.14 -2.75
N THR A 65 13.32 -3.35 -3.01
CA THR A 65 12.37 -3.61 -4.08
C THR A 65 13.04 -3.53 -5.45
N GLY A 66 13.86 -2.50 -5.69
CA GLY A 66 14.61 -2.37 -6.95
C GLY A 66 15.47 -3.61 -7.22
N TYR A 67 16.27 -4.01 -6.22
CA TYR A 67 17.06 -5.24 -6.29
C TYR A 67 16.20 -6.49 -6.56
N ALA A 68 15.06 -6.64 -5.86
CA ALA A 68 14.17 -7.78 -6.03
C ALA A 68 13.53 -7.81 -7.42
N VAL A 69 13.16 -6.65 -7.97
CA VAL A 69 12.60 -6.53 -9.33
C VAL A 69 13.62 -6.94 -10.38
N ASP A 70 14.88 -6.54 -10.21
CA ASP A 70 15.97 -6.87 -11.11
C ASP A 70 16.32 -8.37 -11.08
N HIS A 71 16.20 -9.01 -9.91
CA HIS A 71 16.58 -10.43 -9.72
C HIS A 71 15.44 -11.42 -9.99
N TYR A 72 14.23 -11.13 -9.52
CA TYR A 72 13.07 -12.05 -9.61
C TYR A 72 12.06 -11.69 -10.71
N GLY A 73 12.25 -10.53 -11.35
CA GLY A 73 11.40 -10.05 -12.43
C GLY A 73 10.20 -9.23 -11.95
N ARG A 74 9.98 -8.12 -12.67
CA ARG A 74 8.97 -7.09 -12.37
C ARG A 74 7.56 -7.63 -12.15
N LYS A 75 7.06 -8.46 -13.08
CA LYS A 75 5.69 -9.00 -13.02
C LYS A 75 5.43 -9.82 -11.76
N TYR A 76 6.41 -10.64 -11.36
CA TYR A 76 6.27 -11.49 -10.18
C TYR A 76 6.18 -10.66 -8.90
N ILE A 77 7.12 -9.72 -8.72
CA ILE A 77 7.14 -8.82 -7.56
C ILE A 77 5.86 -8.00 -7.47
N LEU A 78 5.38 -7.44 -8.59
CA LEU A 78 4.13 -6.67 -8.64
C LEU A 78 2.91 -7.49 -8.18
N LEU A 79 2.77 -8.72 -8.65
CA LEU A 79 1.62 -9.57 -8.29
C LEU A 79 1.65 -9.99 -6.81
N VAL A 80 2.83 -10.36 -6.30
CA VAL A 80 3.00 -10.71 -4.88
C VAL A 80 2.71 -9.51 -3.99
N SER A 81 3.23 -8.34 -4.33
CA SER A 81 3.05 -7.14 -3.52
C SER A 81 1.59 -6.65 -3.53
N LEU A 82 0.90 -6.75 -4.68
CA LEU A 82 -0.55 -6.47 -4.76
C LEU A 82 -1.37 -7.40 -3.86
N ALA A 83 -1.06 -8.71 -3.85
CA ALA A 83 -1.76 -9.66 -3.00
C ALA A 83 -1.52 -9.36 -1.51
N VAL A 84 -0.27 -9.09 -1.14
CA VAL A 84 0.10 -8.71 0.24
C VAL A 84 -0.58 -7.40 0.65
N PHE A 85 -0.62 -6.40 -0.24
CA PHE A 85 -1.33 -5.15 0.01
C PHE A 85 -2.82 -5.38 0.28
N ALA A 86 -3.50 -6.17 -0.56
CA ALA A 86 -4.92 -6.47 -0.39
C ALA A 86 -5.22 -7.20 0.93
N VAL A 87 -4.37 -8.16 1.31
CA VAL A 87 -4.48 -8.86 2.60
C VAL A 87 -4.30 -7.91 3.78
N LEU A 88 -3.29 -7.03 3.74
CA LEU A 88 -3.03 -6.02 4.77
C LEU A 88 -4.12 -4.96 4.86
N LEU A 89 -4.75 -4.61 3.73
CA LEU A 89 -5.95 -3.79 3.70
C LEU A 89 -7.09 -4.47 4.45
N GLY A 90 -7.32 -5.77 4.22
CA GLY A 90 -8.31 -6.56 4.96
C GLY A 90 -8.03 -6.64 6.46
N PHE A 91 -6.77 -6.73 6.88
CA PHE A 91 -6.39 -6.72 8.29
C PHE A 91 -6.78 -5.44 9.04
N HIS A 92 -7.01 -4.31 8.35
CA HIS A 92 -7.52 -3.10 9.00
C HIS A 92 -8.89 -3.31 9.65
N LEU A 93 -9.70 -4.25 9.14
CA LEU A 93 -11.02 -4.59 9.70
C LEU A 93 -10.94 -5.31 11.05
N LEU A 94 -9.78 -5.90 11.37
CA LEU A 94 -9.56 -6.67 12.61
C LEU A 94 -8.86 -5.86 13.70
N VAL A 95 -8.49 -4.61 13.41
CA VAL A 95 -7.79 -3.74 14.35
C VAL A 95 -8.75 -3.23 15.42
N THR A 96 -8.42 -3.49 16.68
CA THR A 96 -9.16 -2.98 17.85
C THR A 96 -8.31 -2.13 18.78
N THR A 97 -6.99 -2.06 18.55
CA THR A 97 -6.05 -1.30 19.37
C THR A 97 -5.06 -0.51 18.53
N LEU A 98 -4.49 0.56 19.11
CA LEU A 98 -3.50 1.39 18.43
C LEU A 98 -2.22 0.62 18.05
N MET A 99 -1.78 -0.32 18.90
CA MET A 99 -0.57 -1.09 18.63
C MET A 99 -0.76 -2.01 17.40
N GLN A 100 -1.92 -2.67 17.30
CA GLN A 100 -2.28 -3.45 16.11
C GLN A 100 -2.32 -2.55 14.87
N LEU A 101 -2.88 -1.35 14.99
CA LEU A 101 -2.93 -0.39 13.88
C LEU A 101 -1.52 -0.01 13.41
N LEU A 102 -0.59 0.24 14.32
CA LEU A 102 0.80 0.58 14.00
C LEU A 102 1.51 -0.56 13.26
N ILE A 103 1.35 -1.80 13.74
CA ILE A 103 1.94 -2.99 13.09
C ILE A 103 1.37 -3.16 11.68
N VAL A 104 0.04 -3.14 11.54
CA VAL A 104 -0.62 -3.25 10.23
C VAL A 104 -0.17 -2.12 9.31
N ARG A 105 -0.04 -0.88 9.80
CA ARG A 105 0.40 0.27 9.01
C ARG A 105 1.85 0.18 8.58
N PHE A 106 2.74 -0.30 9.43
CA PHE A 106 4.13 -0.55 9.05
C PHE A 106 4.21 -1.56 7.91
N LEU A 107 3.58 -2.74 8.08
CA LEU A 107 3.57 -3.79 7.06
C LEU A 107 2.90 -3.32 5.76
N HIS A 108 1.80 -2.58 5.87
CA HIS A 108 1.08 -2.04 4.72
C HIS A 108 1.92 -1.01 3.97
N GLY A 109 2.69 -0.18 4.68
CA GLY A 109 3.67 0.74 4.11
C GLY A 109 4.77 0.02 3.33
N LEU A 110 5.29 -1.11 3.86
CA LEU A 110 6.23 -1.94 3.11
C LEU A 110 5.59 -2.44 1.80
N ALA A 111 4.38 -3.01 1.87
CA ALA A 111 3.70 -3.52 0.68
C ALA A 111 3.42 -2.42 -0.37
N TRP A 112 3.07 -1.21 0.08
CA TRP A 112 2.88 -0.05 -0.78
C TRP A 112 4.19 0.39 -1.45
N GLY A 113 5.28 0.47 -0.69
CA GLY A 113 6.60 0.81 -1.21
C GLY A 113 7.06 -0.15 -2.30
N VAL A 114 6.83 -1.45 -2.08
CA VAL A 114 7.12 -2.50 -3.08
C VAL A 114 6.24 -2.32 -4.32
N THR A 115 4.92 -2.22 -4.14
CA THR A 115 3.95 -2.18 -5.26
C THR A 115 4.11 -0.96 -6.15
N THR A 116 4.45 0.20 -5.57
CA THR A 116 4.64 1.45 -6.34
C THR A 116 5.99 1.56 -7.04
N THR A 117 6.92 0.65 -6.74
CA THR A 117 8.27 0.64 -7.31
C THR A 117 8.46 -0.50 -8.33
N ALA A 118 7.81 -1.64 -8.06
CA ALA A 118 7.67 -2.77 -9.00
C ALA A 118 6.84 -2.41 -10.24
#